data_AF-A0AAW6UDR7-F1
#
_entry.id   AF-A0AAW6UDR7-F1
#
_cell.length_a   1.000
_cell.length_b   1.000
_cell.length_c   1.000
_cell.angle_alpha   90.00
_cell.angle_beta   90.00
_cell.angle_gamma   90.00
#
_symmetry.space_group_name_H-M   'P 1'
#
loop_
_entity.id
_entity.type
_entity.pdbx_description
1 polymer ?
#
loop_
_entity_poly.entity_id
_entity_poly.type
_entity_poly.pdbx_seq_one_letter_code
_entity_poly.pdbx_strand_id
1 'polypeptide(L)'
;MYRRQMNNNPKRIYRHRYLNSSRRHHEKHITIKEESLYRPLLITFLLFLLAMVILFPTSIFDGMIPEIMTFLRRLVGWMTLSATATLLILPVSVFDLELIRIFSRVDLFSNYYVMFVIAFAVFADTLFAFIGYRFTKQLTKLFVNKSKAKDAEKSNEKLRKYGNIGMFFFASTPLPFTLAVYAAGALRLNRKGFLIGVAAGRLIKYSAFALFLRLFDINLVELGQNLLTTVFG
;
A
#
# COMPACT_ATOMS: atom_id res chain seq x y z
N MET A 1 31.74 -44.92 45.68
CA MET A 1 30.98 -46.06 45.13
C MET A 1 30.70 -45.79 43.66
N TYR A 2 31.24 -46.63 42.79
CA TYR A 2 31.26 -46.52 41.32
C TYR A 2 29.94 -47.01 40.69
N ARG A 3 29.43 -46.33 39.65
CA ARG A 3 28.73 -46.99 38.53
C ARG A 3 28.81 -46.17 37.25
N ARG A 4 29.84 -46.46 36.45
CA ARG A 4 29.91 -46.10 35.03
C ARG A 4 28.90 -46.97 34.27
N GLN A 5 27.92 -46.36 33.61
CA GLN A 5 27.14 -47.02 32.57
C GLN A 5 27.87 -46.86 31.23
N MET A 6 28.50 -47.94 30.77
CA MET A 6 28.98 -48.06 29.39
C MET A 6 27.78 -48.34 28.49
N ASN A 7 27.40 -47.38 27.66
CA ASN A 7 26.40 -47.59 26.64
C ASN A 7 27.09 -48.07 25.35
N ASN A 8 27.07 -49.38 25.14
CA ASN A 8 27.50 -50.05 23.92
C ASN A 8 26.50 -49.78 22.81
N ASN A 9 26.79 -48.82 21.93
CA ASN A 9 26.05 -48.67 20.68
C ASN A 9 26.87 -49.28 19.53
N PRO A 10 26.34 -50.31 18.84
CA PRO A 10 27.08 -51.04 17.82
C PRO A 10 27.42 -50.13 16.63
N LYS A 11 28.67 -50.23 16.17
CA LYS A 11 29.22 -49.57 14.98
C LYS A 11 28.29 -49.80 13.79
N ARG A 12 27.67 -48.72 13.29
CA ARG A 12 26.91 -48.74 12.05
C ARG A 12 27.85 -49.06 10.89
N ILE A 13 27.62 -50.22 10.28
CA ILE A 13 28.30 -50.69 9.07
C ILE A 13 27.96 -49.73 7.93
N TYR A 14 28.97 -49.01 7.44
CA TYR A 14 28.91 -48.21 6.22
C TYR A 14 28.80 -49.16 5.02
N ARG A 15 27.57 -49.44 4.57
CA ARG A 15 27.35 -50.05 3.25
C ARG A 15 27.58 -48.98 2.18
N HIS A 16 28.76 -49.01 1.59
CA HIS A 16 29.04 -48.36 0.31
C HIS A 16 28.14 -48.97 -0.77
N ARG A 17 27.03 -48.30 -1.07
CA ARG A 17 26.20 -48.60 -2.24
C ARG A 17 26.76 -47.83 -3.43
N TYR A 18 27.83 -48.36 -4.02
CA TYR A 18 28.29 -47.93 -5.33
C TYR A 18 27.43 -48.55 -6.43
N LEU A 19 27.20 -47.73 -7.46
CA LEU A 19 26.78 -48.09 -8.81
C LEU A 19 25.33 -48.52 -9.01
N ASN A 20 24.49 -47.51 -9.27
CA ASN A 20 23.60 -47.57 -10.41
C ASN A 20 23.54 -46.20 -11.07
N SER A 21 24.66 -45.80 -11.65
CA SER A 21 24.75 -44.73 -12.66
C SER A 21 24.22 -45.25 -14.01
N SER A 22 22.98 -45.75 -14.01
CA SER A 22 22.23 -45.99 -15.24
C SER A 22 21.45 -44.72 -15.56
N ARG A 23 22.14 -43.82 -16.26
CA ARG A 23 21.67 -43.16 -17.49
C ARG A 23 20.15 -43.00 -17.62
N ARG A 24 19.50 -42.37 -16.65
CA ARG A 24 18.22 -41.70 -16.88
C ARG A 24 18.57 -40.27 -17.25
N HIS A 25 18.52 -39.99 -18.55
CA HIS A 25 18.14 -38.68 -19.01
C HIS A 25 16.86 -38.30 -18.24
N HIS A 26 17.03 -37.62 -17.11
CA HIS A 26 16.00 -36.72 -16.63
C HIS A 26 15.99 -35.62 -17.69
N GLU A 27 15.27 -35.86 -18.77
CA GLU A 27 14.44 -34.83 -19.34
C GLU A 27 13.68 -34.27 -18.14
N LYS A 28 14.25 -33.22 -17.55
CA LYS A 28 13.50 -32.31 -16.72
C LYS A 28 12.49 -31.75 -17.71
N HIS A 29 11.37 -32.46 -17.88
CA HIS A 29 10.16 -31.83 -18.34
C HIS A 29 10.01 -30.65 -17.40
N ILE A 30 10.36 -29.48 -17.92
CA ILE A 30 10.09 -28.21 -17.29
C ILE A 30 8.57 -28.15 -17.34
N THR A 31 7.94 -28.81 -16.36
CA THR A 31 6.54 -28.65 -16.03
C THR A 31 6.51 -27.26 -15.45
N ILE A 32 6.50 -26.27 -16.34
CA ILE A 32 6.16 -24.89 -16.03
C ILE A 32 4.80 -25.05 -15.36
N LYS A 33 4.78 -24.92 -14.02
CA LYS A 33 3.54 -25.01 -13.25
C LYS A 33 2.61 -23.98 -13.88
N GLU A 34 1.58 -24.44 -14.60
CA GLU A 34 0.65 -23.56 -15.31
C GLU A 34 0.07 -22.49 -14.38
N GLU A 35 -0.07 -22.82 -13.09
CA GLU A 35 -0.46 -21.90 -12.01
C GLU A 35 0.42 -20.63 -11.87
N SER A 36 1.68 -20.68 -12.32
CA SER A 36 2.61 -19.54 -12.23
C SER A 36 2.40 -18.51 -13.34
N LEU A 37 1.87 -18.92 -14.50
CA LEU A 37 1.61 -18.04 -15.64
C LEU A 37 0.23 -17.37 -15.57
N TYR A 38 -0.76 -18.05 -14.97
CA TYR A 38 -2.13 -17.53 -14.86
C TYR A 38 -2.24 -16.28 -13.98
N ARG A 39 -1.45 -16.17 -12.91
CA ARG A 39 -1.50 -15.00 -12.01
C ARG A 39 -1.09 -13.69 -12.69
N PRO A 40 0.08 -13.59 -13.34
CA PRO A 40 0.45 -12.36 -14.03
C PRO A 40 -0.51 -12.04 -15.18
N LEU A 41 -0.99 -13.06 -15.92
CA LEU A 41 -1.94 -12.87 -17.01
C LEU A 41 -3.31 -12.35 -16.52
N LEU A 42 -3.78 -12.83 -15.36
CA LEU A 42 -5.02 -12.34 -14.75
C LEU A 42 -4.83 -10.91 -14.23
N ILE A 43 -3.65 -10.58 -13.68
CA ILE A 43 -3.35 -9.20 -13.25
C ILE A 43 -3.28 -8.24 -14.44
N THR A 44 -2.63 -8.62 -15.55
CA THR A 44 -2.58 -7.78 -16.76
C THR A 44 -3.95 -7.66 -17.40
N PHE A 45 -4.75 -8.73 -17.43
CA PHE A 45 -6.14 -8.68 -17.91
C PHE A 45 -7.00 -7.76 -17.03
N LEU A 46 -6.83 -7.80 -15.71
CA LEU A 46 -7.59 -6.97 -14.78
C LEU A 46 -7.15 -5.49 -14.87
N LEU A 47 -5.85 -5.22 -15.05
CA LEU A 47 -5.33 -3.89 -15.37
C LEU A 47 -5.85 -3.37 -16.72
N PHE A 48 -5.89 -4.23 -17.74
CA PHE A 48 -6.43 -3.89 -19.05
C PHE A 48 -7.93 -3.63 -18.99
N LEU A 49 -8.70 -4.46 -18.29
CA LEU A 49 -10.13 -4.28 -18.09
C LEU A 49 -10.41 -3.01 -17.28
N LEU A 50 -9.61 -2.72 -16.25
CA LEU A 50 -9.69 -1.48 -15.49
C LEU A 50 -9.38 -0.26 -16.38
N ALA A 51 -8.29 -0.32 -17.16
CA ALA A 51 -7.94 0.73 -18.11
C ALA A 51 -9.03 0.90 -19.17
N MET A 52 -9.61 -0.18 -19.67
CA MET A 52 -10.69 -0.16 -20.66
C MET A 52 -11.97 0.40 -20.04
N VAL A 53 -12.35 0.01 -18.82
CA VAL A 53 -13.52 0.58 -18.13
C VAL A 53 -13.31 2.06 -17.77
N ILE A 54 -12.06 2.49 -17.59
CA ILE A 54 -11.74 3.91 -17.37
C ILE A 54 -11.74 4.70 -18.68
N LEU A 55 -11.24 4.13 -19.78
CA LEU A 55 -10.98 4.83 -21.06
C LEU A 55 -12.09 4.66 -22.10
N PHE A 56 -12.92 3.62 -22.00
CA PHE A 56 -13.86 3.22 -23.06
C PHE A 56 -15.28 3.78 -22.89
N PRO A 57 -15.84 3.96 -21.68
CA PRO A 57 -17.10 4.68 -21.51
C PRO A 57 -16.99 6.17 -21.85
N THR A 58 -15.77 6.71 -21.89
CA THR A 58 -15.58 8.17 -21.94
C THR A 58 -15.91 8.84 -23.26
N SER A 59 -16.07 8.13 -24.38
CA SER A 59 -16.41 8.78 -25.65
C SER A 59 -17.92 8.79 -25.95
N ILE A 60 -18.64 7.72 -25.61
CA ILE A 60 -20.06 7.57 -25.94
C ILE A 60 -20.94 8.33 -24.92
N PHE A 61 -20.60 8.25 -23.64
CA PHE A 61 -21.40 8.86 -22.58
C PHE A 61 -21.14 10.36 -22.39
N ASP A 62 -20.03 10.89 -22.93
CA ASP A 62 -19.72 12.33 -22.88
C ASP A 62 -20.80 13.17 -23.58
N GLY A 63 -21.37 12.67 -24.68
CA GLY A 63 -22.47 13.34 -25.39
C GLY A 63 -23.85 13.15 -24.75
N MET A 64 -24.05 12.06 -24.01
CA MET A 64 -25.35 11.73 -23.42
C MET A 64 -25.54 12.33 -22.02
N ILE A 65 -24.51 12.27 -21.16
CA ILE A 65 -24.61 12.72 -19.76
C ILE A 65 -23.27 13.34 -19.29
N PRO A 66 -22.92 14.55 -19.76
CA PRO A 66 -21.60 15.15 -19.56
C PRO A 66 -21.23 15.40 -18.09
N GLU A 67 -22.21 15.71 -17.24
CA GLU A 67 -21.98 15.96 -15.81
C GLU A 67 -21.52 14.70 -15.07
N ILE A 68 -22.19 13.56 -15.31
CA ILE A 68 -21.84 12.27 -14.72
C ILE A 68 -20.44 11.85 -15.17
N MET A 69 -20.11 12.06 -16.45
CA MET A 69 -18.80 11.72 -16.99
C MET A 69 -17.68 12.57 -16.41
N THR A 70 -17.91 13.88 -16.24
CA THR A 70 -16.96 14.77 -15.58
C THR A 70 -16.73 14.34 -14.12
N PHE A 71 -17.80 13.97 -13.42
CA PHE A 71 -17.72 13.45 -12.06
C PHE A 71 -16.94 12.13 -11.98
N LEU A 72 -17.24 11.15 -12.84
CA LEU A 72 -16.53 9.87 -12.89
C LEU A 72 -15.04 10.05 -13.21
N ARG A 73 -14.70 10.93 -14.16
CA ARG A 73 -13.29 11.26 -14.47
C ARG A 73 -12.57 11.85 -13.26
N ARG A 74 -13.23 12.73 -12.50
CA ARG A 74 -12.67 13.25 -11.24
C ARG A 74 -12.44 12.13 -10.22
N LEU A 75 -13.40 11.22 -10.04
CA LEU A 75 -13.25 10.08 -9.13
C LEU A 75 -12.08 9.18 -9.54
N VAL A 76 -11.96 8.84 -10.82
CA VAL A 76 -10.85 8.03 -11.33
C VAL A 76 -9.52 8.77 -11.18
N GLY A 77 -9.49 10.06 -11.45
CA GLY A 77 -8.32 10.92 -11.24
C GLY A 77 -7.87 10.87 -9.78
N TRP A 78 -8.79 11.09 -8.83
CA TRP A 78 -8.52 11.00 -7.40
C TRP A 78 -8.06 9.61 -6.95
N MET A 79 -8.67 8.55 -7.47
CA MET A 79 -8.23 7.17 -7.21
C MET A 79 -6.81 6.93 -7.71
N THR A 80 -6.47 7.43 -8.90
CA THR A 80 -5.14 7.29 -9.49
C THR A 80 -4.11 8.07 -8.67
N LEU A 81 -4.44 9.30 -8.26
CA LEU A 81 -3.58 10.11 -7.38
C LEU A 81 -3.36 9.44 -6.02
N SER A 82 -4.42 8.92 -5.39
CA SER A 82 -4.31 8.18 -4.13
C SER A 82 -3.47 6.90 -4.30
N ALA A 83 -3.69 6.12 -5.37
CA ALA A 83 -2.88 4.94 -5.69
C ALA A 83 -1.39 5.30 -5.83
N THR A 84 -1.11 6.37 -6.56
CA THR A 84 0.25 6.83 -6.82
C THR A 84 0.92 7.28 -5.53
N ALA A 85 0.20 8.06 -4.70
CA ALA A 85 0.68 8.54 -3.41
C ALA A 85 0.92 7.43 -2.37
N THR A 86 0.14 6.34 -2.44
CA THR A 86 0.21 5.24 -1.47
C THR A 86 1.14 4.10 -1.91
N LEU A 87 1.37 3.92 -3.20
CA LEU A 87 2.26 2.88 -3.74
C LEU A 87 3.67 3.42 -4.06
N LEU A 88 3.80 4.67 -4.50
CA LEU A 88 5.11 5.31 -4.68
C LEU A 88 5.58 5.95 -3.37
N ILE A 89 6.87 5.86 -3.10
CA ILE A 89 7.50 6.51 -1.94
C ILE A 89 7.63 8.00 -2.23
N LEU A 90 6.50 8.70 -2.25
CA LEU A 90 6.45 10.15 -2.38
C LEU A 90 6.39 10.77 -0.97
N PRO A 91 7.18 11.83 -0.71
CA PRO A 91 7.18 12.50 0.60
C PRO A 91 5.88 13.24 0.86
N VAL A 92 5.20 13.70 -0.20
CA VAL A 92 3.90 14.37 -0.12
C VAL A 92 2.92 13.66 -1.04
N SER A 93 1.74 13.37 -0.51
CA SER A 93 0.64 12.78 -1.27
C SER A 93 0.12 13.82 -2.27
N VAL A 94 0.19 13.53 -3.58
CA VAL A 94 -0.36 14.42 -4.63
C VAL A 94 -1.86 14.67 -4.41
N PHE A 95 -2.53 13.69 -3.80
CA PHE A 95 -3.93 13.80 -3.42
C PHE A 95 -4.16 14.79 -2.26
N ASP A 96 -3.21 14.93 -1.33
CA ASP A 96 -3.28 15.94 -0.27
C ASP A 96 -3.25 17.37 -0.85
N LEU A 97 -2.53 17.59 -1.98
CA LEU A 97 -2.51 18.88 -2.68
C LEU A 97 -3.85 19.21 -3.34
N GLU A 98 -4.50 18.23 -3.98
CA GLU A 98 -5.83 18.42 -4.55
C GLU A 98 -6.88 18.66 -3.46
N LEU A 99 -6.78 17.98 -2.31
CA LEU A 99 -7.62 18.25 -1.14
C LEU A 99 -7.43 19.67 -0.62
N ILE A 100 -6.19 20.15 -0.49
CA ILE A 100 -5.88 21.53 -0.12
C ILE A 100 -6.51 22.50 -1.12
N ARG A 101 -6.40 22.25 -2.43
CA ARG A 101 -7.01 23.09 -3.48
C ARG A 101 -8.53 23.17 -3.33
N ILE A 102 -9.20 22.04 -3.04
CA ILE A 102 -10.65 21.99 -2.84
C ILE A 102 -11.04 22.74 -1.56
N PHE A 103 -10.31 22.52 -0.45
CA PHE A 103 -10.60 23.16 0.83
C PHE A 103 -10.29 24.66 0.87
N SER A 104 -9.34 25.11 0.05
CA SER A 104 -8.94 26.51 -0.07
C SER A 104 -9.95 27.36 -0.86
N ARG A 105 -10.95 26.74 -1.52
CA ARG A 105 -11.99 27.44 -2.30
C ARG A 105 -13.35 27.25 -1.64
N VAL A 106 -13.47 27.77 -0.41
CA VAL A 106 -14.64 27.58 0.46
C VAL A 106 -15.93 28.11 -0.18
N ASP A 107 -15.83 29.12 -1.04
CA ASP A 107 -16.99 29.78 -1.67
C ASP A 107 -17.63 28.93 -2.79
N LEU A 108 -16.84 28.05 -3.42
CA LEU A 108 -17.27 27.28 -4.59
C LEU A 108 -17.88 25.92 -4.24
N PHE A 109 -17.62 25.41 -3.03
CA PHE A 109 -17.96 24.04 -2.67
C PHE A 109 -18.88 23.97 -1.45
N SER A 110 -20.00 23.27 -1.59
CA SER A 110 -20.92 23.05 -0.47
C SER A 110 -20.30 22.16 0.62
N ASN A 111 -20.77 22.31 1.86
CA ASN A 111 -20.31 21.50 3.00
C ASN A 111 -20.45 20.00 2.73
N TYR A 112 -21.54 19.59 2.07
CA TYR A 112 -21.78 18.20 1.70
C TYR A 112 -20.74 17.68 0.71
N TYR A 113 -20.34 18.51 -0.26
CA TYR A 113 -19.29 18.14 -1.22
C TYR A 113 -17.94 17.96 -0.51
N VAL A 114 -17.58 18.86 0.41
CA VAL A 114 -16.35 18.74 1.21
C VAL A 114 -16.36 17.45 2.05
N MET A 115 -17.48 17.15 2.73
CA MET A 115 -17.61 15.89 3.48
C MET A 115 -17.50 14.65 2.59
N PHE A 116 -18.12 14.68 1.41
CA PHE A 116 -18.02 13.60 0.42
C PHE A 116 -16.56 13.40 -0.03
N VAL A 117 -15.86 14.48 -0.34
CA VAL A 117 -14.45 14.43 -0.77
C VAL A 117 -13.57 13.86 0.35
N ILE A 118 -13.76 14.26 1.60
CA ILE A 118 -13.03 13.69 2.75
C ILE A 118 -13.35 12.19 2.91
N ALA A 119 -14.62 11.80 2.85
CA ALA A 119 -15.01 10.40 2.98
C ALA A 119 -14.42 9.54 1.86
N PHE A 120 -14.47 10.04 0.62
CA PHE A 120 -13.88 9.38 -0.54
C PHE A 120 -12.36 9.28 -0.43
N ALA A 121 -11.71 10.36 0.05
CA ALA A 121 -10.27 10.40 0.31
C ALA A 121 -9.83 9.30 1.29
N VAL A 122 -10.51 9.22 2.43
CA VAL A 122 -10.26 8.20 3.45
C VAL A 122 -10.50 6.80 2.89
N PHE A 123 -11.56 6.62 2.11
CA PHE A 123 -11.87 5.34 1.47
C PHE A 123 -10.77 4.91 0.49
N ALA A 124 -10.37 5.78 -0.43
CA ALA A 124 -9.33 5.50 -1.43
C ALA A 124 -7.99 5.15 -0.76
N ASP A 125 -7.54 5.98 0.18
CA ASP A 125 -6.28 5.74 0.90
C ASP A 125 -6.30 4.44 1.70
N THR A 126 -7.43 4.12 2.35
CA THR A 126 -7.58 2.87 3.11
C THR A 126 -7.57 1.66 2.17
N LEU A 127 -8.20 1.77 1.00
CA LEU A 127 -8.21 0.72 -0.02
C LEU A 127 -6.80 0.47 -0.55
N PHE A 128 -6.05 1.50 -0.90
CA PHE A 128 -4.69 1.32 -1.40
C PHE A 128 -3.70 0.92 -0.30
N ALA A 129 -3.91 1.35 0.95
CA ALA A 129 -3.18 0.83 2.10
C ALA A 129 -3.40 -0.68 2.27
N PHE A 130 -4.63 -1.16 2.04
CA PHE A 130 -4.94 -2.60 2.05
C PHE A 130 -4.22 -3.35 0.91
N ILE A 131 -4.22 -2.79 -0.30
CA ILE A 131 -3.51 -3.34 -1.45
C ILE A 131 -2.00 -3.41 -1.16
N GLY A 132 -1.41 -2.30 -0.70
CA GLY A 132 -0.01 -2.22 -0.29
C GLY A 132 0.35 -3.24 0.80
N TYR A 133 -0.46 -3.34 1.85
CA TYR A 133 -0.29 -4.35 2.90
C TYR A 133 -0.27 -5.77 2.32
N ARG A 134 -1.19 -6.09 1.41
CA ARG A 134 -1.27 -7.43 0.79
C ARG A 134 -0.08 -7.70 -0.13
N PHE A 135 0.33 -6.69 -0.89
CA PHE A 135 1.46 -6.76 -1.79
C PHE A 135 2.77 -7.00 -1.03
N THR A 136 3.04 -6.23 0.02
CA THR A 136 4.25 -6.41 0.83
C THR A 136 4.25 -7.77 1.52
N LYS A 137 3.10 -8.24 2.03
CA LYS A 137 3.02 -9.58 2.63
C LYS A 137 3.46 -10.69 1.65
N GLN A 138 3.19 -10.53 0.35
CA GLN A 138 3.65 -11.47 -0.68
C GLN A 138 5.14 -11.31 -0.96
N LEU A 139 5.63 -10.07 -1.12
CA LEU A 139 7.06 -9.79 -1.33
C LEU A 139 7.94 -10.27 -0.18
N THR A 140 7.54 -10.04 1.07
CA THR A 140 8.28 -10.49 2.25
C THR A 140 8.47 -12.00 2.26
N LYS A 141 7.50 -12.79 1.76
CA LYS A 141 7.65 -14.25 1.63
C LYS A 141 8.78 -14.63 0.66
N LEU A 142 9.05 -13.81 -0.34
CA LEU A 142 10.12 -14.02 -1.33
C LEU A 142 11.48 -13.52 -0.82
N PHE A 143 11.52 -12.40 -0.09
CA PHE A 143 12.75 -11.76 0.38
C PHE A 143 13.28 -12.24 1.73
N VAL A 144 12.42 -12.76 2.63
CA VAL A 144 12.84 -13.26 3.96
C VAL A 144 13.83 -14.43 3.84
N ASN A 145 13.83 -15.17 2.74
CA ASN A 145 14.83 -16.21 2.50
C ASN A 145 16.27 -15.68 2.32
N LYS A 146 16.47 -14.36 2.19
CA LYS A 146 17.79 -13.73 1.99
C LYS A 146 18.25 -12.81 3.13
N SER A 147 17.39 -12.38 4.06
CA SER A 147 17.79 -11.44 5.14
C SER A 147 18.16 -12.17 6.43
N LYS A 148 19.18 -11.67 7.15
CA LYS A 148 19.59 -12.21 8.47
C LYS A 148 18.41 -12.17 9.46
N ALA A 149 17.89 -13.35 9.81
CA ALA A 149 16.67 -13.49 10.61
C ALA A 149 16.71 -12.80 11.99
N LYS A 150 17.90 -12.75 12.63
CA LYS A 150 18.06 -12.25 14.00
C LYS A 150 17.85 -10.74 14.17
N ASP A 151 18.33 -9.92 13.23
CA ASP A 151 18.17 -8.47 13.32
C ASP A 151 16.74 -8.03 12.96
N ALA A 152 16.10 -8.78 12.04
CA ALA A 152 14.70 -8.58 11.69
C ALA A 152 13.76 -8.89 12.87
N GLU A 153 14.00 -9.96 13.63
CA GLU A 153 13.16 -10.32 14.78
C GLU A 153 13.17 -9.25 15.89
N LYS A 154 14.34 -8.70 16.23
CA LYS A 154 14.47 -7.72 17.33
C LYS A 154 13.81 -6.39 17.00
N SER A 155 13.86 -5.96 15.73
CA SER A 155 13.13 -4.78 15.25
C SER A 155 11.62 -5.04 15.17
N ASN A 156 11.22 -6.26 14.79
CA ASN A 156 9.82 -6.66 14.68
C ASN A 156 9.08 -6.66 16.01
N GLU A 157 9.71 -7.01 17.13
CA GLU A 157 9.02 -7.05 18.44
C GLU A 157 8.51 -5.68 18.89
N LYS A 158 9.35 -4.64 18.79
CA LYS A 158 8.96 -3.27 19.16
C LYS A 158 7.86 -2.73 18.25
N LEU A 159 7.98 -2.99 16.95
CA LEU A 159 6.99 -2.56 15.96
C LEU A 159 5.69 -3.36 16.06
N ARG A 160 5.69 -4.61 16.51
CA ARG A 160 4.45 -5.38 16.77
C ARG A 160 3.70 -4.85 17.99
N LYS A 161 4.40 -4.44 19.05
CA LYS A 161 3.77 -3.92 20.28
C LYS A 161 2.98 -2.63 20.02
N TYR A 162 3.54 -1.72 19.23
CA TYR A 162 2.90 -0.44 18.92
C TYR A 162 2.25 -0.39 17.55
N GLY A 163 2.33 -1.45 16.74
CA GLY A 163 2.08 -1.39 15.30
C GLY A 163 0.76 -0.73 14.91
N ASN A 164 -0.36 -1.12 15.51
CA ASN A 164 -1.67 -0.54 15.13
C ASN A 164 -1.80 0.93 15.57
N ILE A 165 -1.30 1.27 16.76
CA ILE A 165 -1.35 2.64 17.30
C ILE A 165 -0.36 3.53 16.54
N GLY A 166 0.83 3.03 16.26
CA GLY A 166 1.85 3.70 15.46
C GLY A 166 1.33 4.01 14.07
N MET A 167 0.62 3.07 13.43
CA MET A 167 0.01 3.30 12.12
C MET A 167 -1.03 4.42 12.14
N PHE A 168 -1.79 4.57 13.22
CA PHE A 168 -2.71 5.70 13.40
C PHE A 168 -1.96 7.04 13.45
N PHE A 169 -0.88 7.13 14.23
CA PHE A 169 -0.06 8.34 14.28
C PHE A 169 0.59 8.64 12.93
N PHE A 170 1.19 7.63 12.28
CA PHE A 170 1.76 7.80 10.94
C PHE A 170 0.72 8.28 9.92
N ALA A 171 -0.51 7.75 9.97
CA ALA A 171 -1.60 8.18 9.09
C ALA A 171 -2.09 9.60 9.38
N SER A 172 -1.99 10.04 10.64
CA SER A 172 -2.39 11.39 11.08
C SER A 172 -1.33 12.45 10.75
N THR A 173 -0.05 12.05 10.67
CA THR A 173 1.08 12.94 10.37
C THR A 173 1.29 13.14 8.86
N PRO A 174 1.95 14.24 8.45
CA PRO A 174 2.39 14.43 7.05
C PRO A 174 3.63 13.59 6.68
N LEU A 175 3.94 12.53 7.42
CA LEU A 175 5.08 11.65 7.15
C LEU A 175 4.81 10.72 5.96
N PRO A 176 5.87 10.18 5.31
CA PRO A 176 5.73 9.23 4.20
C PRO A 176 5.03 7.94 4.66
N PHE A 177 3.72 7.90 4.44
CA PHE A 177 2.83 6.84 4.90
C PHE A 177 3.11 5.49 4.22
N THR A 178 3.63 5.50 3.00
CA THR A 178 3.92 4.30 2.19
C THR A 178 4.90 3.36 2.88
N LEU A 179 5.95 3.90 3.49
CA LEU A 179 6.92 3.13 4.27
C LEU A 179 6.26 2.44 5.47
N ALA A 180 5.33 3.13 6.14
CA ALA A 180 4.60 2.57 7.26
C ALA A 180 3.66 1.44 6.82
N VAL A 181 2.97 1.58 5.68
CA VAL A 181 2.14 0.52 5.08
C VAL A 181 2.98 -0.71 4.73
N TYR A 182 4.14 -0.51 4.12
CA TYR A 182 5.04 -1.61 3.77
C TYR A 182 5.61 -2.30 5.01
N ALA A 183 6.05 -1.53 6.01
CA ALA A 183 6.46 -2.08 7.29
C ALA A 183 5.33 -2.90 7.93
N ALA A 184 4.11 -2.39 7.96
CA ALA A 184 2.94 -3.09 8.50
C ALA A 184 2.65 -4.41 7.77
N GLY A 185 2.77 -4.44 6.45
CA GLY A 185 2.63 -5.64 5.62
C GLY A 185 3.72 -6.68 5.88
N ALA A 186 4.97 -6.23 5.99
CA ALA A 186 6.12 -7.09 6.30
C ALA A 186 6.02 -7.71 7.70
N LEU A 187 5.60 -6.91 8.68
CA LEU A 187 5.39 -7.31 10.07
C LEU A 187 4.14 -8.17 10.31
N ARG A 188 3.28 -8.30 9.29
CA ARG A 188 2.00 -9.01 9.36
C ARG A 188 1.12 -8.51 10.52
N LEU A 189 1.00 -7.19 10.67
CA LEU A 189 0.11 -6.59 11.67
C LEU A 189 -1.34 -7.07 11.48
N ASN A 190 -2.16 -6.98 12.53
CA ASN A 190 -3.58 -7.35 12.46
C ASN A 190 -4.28 -6.43 11.45
N ARG A 191 -4.76 -7.03 10.34
CA ARG A 191 -5.36 -6.31 9.21
C ARG A 191 -6.48 -5.36 9.64
N LYS A 192 -7.38 -5.80 10.52
CA LYS A 192 -8.52 -4.98 10.95
C LYS A 192 -8.04 -3.75 11.72
N GLY A 193 -7.14 -3.95 12.69
CA GLY A 193 -6.57 -2.85 13.49
C GLY A 193 -5.74 -1.87 12.65
N PHE A 194 -4.97 -2.40 11.68
CA PHE A 194 -4.24 -1.60 10.71
C PHE A 194 -5.19 -0.71 9.89
N LEU A 195 -6.20 -1.28 9.24
CA LEU A 195 -7.11 -0.50 8.39
C LEU A 195 -7.91 0.52 9.18
N ILE A 196 -8.37 0.18 10.39
CA ILE A 196 -9.07 1.12 11.26
C ILE A 196 -8.14 2.26 11.68
N GLY A 197 -6.90 1.96 12.05
CA GLY A 197 -5.90 2.97 12.41
C GLY A 197 -5.60 3.93 11.24
N VAL A 198 -5.47 3.39 10.03
CA VAL A 198 -5.27 4.18 8.81
C VAL A 198 -6.48 5.06 8.53
N ALA A 199 -7.68 4.48 8.48
CA ALA A 199 -8.91 5.22 8.19
C ALA A 199 -9.16 6.33 9.21
N ALA A 200 -9.01 6.03 10.51
CA ALA A 200 -9.19 7.01 11.58
C ALA A 200 -8.13 8.13 11.52
N GLY A 201 -6.86 7.78 11.32
CA GLY A 201 -5.79 8.79 11.24
C GLY A 201 -5.95 9.69 10.02
N ARG A 202 -6.31 9.14 8.86
CA ARG A 202 -6.59 9.90 7.63
C ARG A 202 -7.82 10.80 7.80
N LEU A 203 -8.88 10.29 8.43
CA LEU A 203 -10.08 11.07 8.71
C LEU A 203 -9.77 12.27 9.59
N ILE A 204 -9.02 12.07 10.67
CA ILE A 204 -8.60 13.16 11.57
C ILE A 204 -7.73 14.16 10.84
N LYS A 205 -6.72 13.69 10.09
CA LYS A 205 -5.83 14.55 9.29
C LYS A 205 -6.64 15.43 8.34
N TYR A 206 -7.48 14.84 7.48
CA TYR A 206 -8.24 15.60 6.48
C TYR A 206 -9.29 16.52 7.10
N SER A 207 -9.95 16.08 8.18
CA SER A 207 -10.91 16.91 8.90
C SER A 207 -10.21 18.10 9.57
N ALA A 208 -9.05 17.89 10.19
CA ALA A 208 -8.26 18.96 10.80
C ALA A 208 -7.76 19.95 9.75
N PHE A 209 -7.28 19.48 8.60
CA PHE A 209 -6.89 20.36 7.48
C PHE A 209 -8.07 21.18 6.96
N ALA A 210 -9.21 20.55 6.70
CA ALA A 210 -10.40 21.24 6.22
C ALA A 210 -10.90 22.29 7.23
N LEU A 211 -10.92 21.94 8.52
CA LEU A 211 -11.34 22.84 9.59
C LEU A 211 -10.36 24.01 9.76
N PHE A 212 -9.05 23.74 9.75
CA PHE A 212 -8.02 24.78 9.86
C PHE A 212 -8.12 25.77 8.71
N LEU A 213 -8.19 25.29 7.46
CA LEU A 213 -8.31 26.18 6.30
C LEU A 213 -9.57 27.04 6.34
N ARG A 214 -10.67 26.49 6.83
CA ARG A 214 -11.93 27.20 6.95
C ARG A 214 -11.96 28.20 8.10
N LEU A 215 -11.34 27.90 9.24
CA LEU A 215 -11.31 28.81 10.38
C LEU A 215 -10.47 30.06 10.13
N PHE A 216 -9.37 29.91 9.40
CA PHE A 216 -8.44 31.00 9.15
C PHE A 216 -8.67 31.71 7.81
N ASP A 217 -9.64 31.24 7.01
CA ASP A 217 -9.94 31.74 5.66
C ASP A 217 -8.68 31.88 4.78
N ILE A 218 -7.71 30.97 4.99
CA ILE A 218 -6.43 31.03 4.31
C ILE A 218 -6.57 30.42 2.94
N ASN A 219 -6.52 31.27 1.92
CA ASN A 219 -6.34 30.83 0.56
C ASN A 219 -4.87 30.44 0.34
N LEU A 220 -4.51 29.20 0.66
CA LEU A 220 -3.13 28.69 0.57
C LEU A 220 -2.54 28.83 -0.85
N VAL A 221 -3.40 28.79 -1.88
CA VAL A 221 -2.99 28.98 -3.27
C VAL A 221 -2.49 30.40 -3.49
N GLU A 222 -3.23 31.39 -3.00
CA GLU A 222 -2.89 32.80 -3.10
C GLU A 222 -1.68 33.15 -2.24
N LEU A 223 -1.60 32.60 -1.02
CA LEU A 223 -0.43 32.76 -0.14
C LEU A 223 0.83 32.19 -0.80
N GLY A 224 0.74 31.01 -1.42
CA GLY A 224 1.86 30.40 -2.15
C GLY A 224 2.28 31.21 -3.39
N GLN A 225 1.31 31.75 -4.13
CA GLN A 225 1.59 32.64 -5.28
C GLN A 225 2.29 33.92 -4.83
N ASN A 226 1.80 34.58 -3.78
CA ASN A 226 2.38 35.79 -3.23
C ASN A 226 3.81 35.56 -2.68
N LEU A 227 4.06 34.42 -2.06
CA LEU A 227 5.41 34.05 -1.62
C LEU A 227 6.34 33.82 -2.81
N LEU A 228 5.89 33.08 -3.83
CA LEU A 228 6.70 32.83 -5.04
C LEU A 228 7.03 34.14 -5.77
N THR A 229 6.07 35.05 -5.92
CA THR A 229 6.34 36.34 -6.56
C THR A 229 7.22 37.24 -5.69
N THR A 230 7.16 37.17 -4.37
CA THR A 230 8.03 37.96 -3.49
C THR A 230 9.47 37.44 -3.47
N VAL A 231 9.67 36.13 -3.61
CA VAL A 231 11.00 35.49 -3.56
C VAL A 231 11.68 35.46 -4.92
N PHE A 232 10.93 35.27 -6.01
CA PHE A 232 11.46 35.08 -7.36
C PHE A 232 11.07 36.17 -8.37
N GLY A 233 10.22 37.13 -7.96
CA GLY A 233 9.79 38.26 -8.79
C GLY A 233 10.57 39.53 -8.52
#